data_AF-A0AAX2CKG0-F1
#
_entry.id   AF-A0AAX2CKG0-F1
#
_cell.length_a   1.000
_cell.length_b   1.000
_cell.length_c   1.000
_cell.angle_alpha   90.00
_cell.angle_beta   90.00
_cell.angle_gamma   90.00
#
_symmetry.space_group_name_H-M   'P 1'
#
loop_
_entity.id
_entity.type
_entity.pdbx_description
1 polymer ?
#
loop_
_entity_poly.entity_id
_entity_poly.type
_entity_poly.pdbx_seq_one_letter_code
_entity_poly.pdbx_strand_id
1 'polypeptide(L)' 'MIVYVLIHETLCYLDGFEFTSEVNVEGVFVNELDAKLALLDSKSGAYDSFYIEETELVG' A
#
# COMPACT_ATOMS: atom_id res chain seq x y z
N MET A 1 8.86 3.18 -17.51
CA MET A 1 8.96 1.73 -17.16
C MET A 1 7.81 1.42 -16.20
N ILE A 2 6.97 0.42 -16.49
CA ILE A 2 5.85 0.08 -15.59
C ILE A 2 6.41 -0.57 -14.33
N VAL A 3 5.94 -0.10 -13.17
CA VAL A 3 6.22 -0.68 -11.85
C VAL A 3 4.91 -0.86 -11.08
N TYR A 4 4.94 -1.78 -10.13
CA TYR A 4 3.84 -2.11 -9.23
C TYR A 4 4.23 -1.66 -7.83
N VAL A 5 3.46 -0.75 -7.25
CA VAL A 5 3.74 -0.15 -5.94
C VAL A 5 2.81 -0.77 -4.92
N LEU A 6 3.36 -1.43 -3.91
CA LEU A 6 2.61 -1.91 -2.75
C LEU A 6 2.42 -0.74 -1.78
N ILE A 7 1.17 -0.35 -1.60
CA ILE A 7 0.75 0.75 -0.74
C ILE A 7 0.08 0.17 0.50
N HIS A 8 0.43 0.74 1.65
CA HIS A 8 -0.17 0.48 2.94
C HIS A 8 -0.84 1.76 3.44
N GLU A 9 -2.15 1.70 3.63
CA GLU A 9 -2.95 2.78 4.18
C GLU A 9 -3.48 2.38 5.56
N THR A 10 -3.16 3.16 6.58
CA THR A 10 -3.68 2.99 7.94
C THR A 10 -4.65 4.11 8.28
N LEU A 11 -5.86 3.72 8.69
CA LEU A 11 -6.87 4.65 9.17
C LEU A 11 -6.73 4.84 10.69
N CYS A 12 -6.22 5.99 11.10
CA CYS A 12 -6.14 6.36 12.51
C CYS A 12 -7.39 7.12 12.93
N TYR A 13 -8.12 6.56 13.92
CA TYR A 13 -9.25 7.22 14.55
C TYR A 13 -8.74 8.20 15.61
N LEU A 14 -9.04 9.49 15.45
CA LEU A 14 -8.82 10.48 16.49
C LEU A 14 -10.15 10.75 17.21
N ASP A 15 -10.10 10.85 18.53
CA ASP A 15 -11.27 11.13 19.37
C ASP A 15 -12.00 12.39 18.88
N GLY A 16 -13.22 12.20 18.35
CA GLY A 16 -14.11 13.31 17.99
C GLY A 16 -14.48 13.51 16.52
N PHE A 17 -14.42 12.47 15.66
CA PHE A 17 -14.82 12.43 14.22
C PHE A 17 -13.72 12.74 13.19
N GLU A 18 -12.47 12.95 13.58
CA GLU A 18 -11.38 13.14 12.62
C GLU A 18 -10.69 11.81 12.29
N PHE A 19 -10.59 11.50 11.00
CA PHE A 19 -9.81 10.37 10.49
C PHE A 19 -8.55 10.92 9.84
N THR A 20 -7.39 10.45 10.28
CA THR A 20 -6.13 10.66 9.54
C THR A 20 -5.79 9.38 8.81
N SER A 21 -5.61 9.46 7.50
CA SER A 21 -5.06 8.38 6.69
C SER A 21 -3.55 8.57 6.60
N GLU A 22 -2.80 7.56 7.03
CA GLU A 22 -1.35 7.48 6.81
C GLU A 22 -1.10 6.53 5.63
N VAL A 23 -0.49 7.04 4.56
CA VAL A 23 -0.19 6.29 3.35
C VAL A 23 1.30 6.08 3.24
N ASN A 24 1.72 4.82 3.24
CA ASN A 24 3.11 4.40 3.15
C ASN A 24 3.34 3.50 1.92
N VAL A 25 4.53 3.62 1.31
CA VAL A 25 4.98 2.72 0.25
C VAL A 25 5.82 1.62 0.88
N GLU A 26 5.31 0.40 0.86
CA GLU A 26 5.98 -0.78 1.45
C GLU A 26 6.94 -1.44 0.45
N GLY A 27 6.71 -1.26 -0.85
CA GLY A 27 7.58 -1.83 -1.87
C GLY A 27 7.28 -1.35 -3.28
N VAL A 28 8.30 -1.42 -4.13
CA VAL A 28 8.20 -1.12 -5.58
C VAL A 28 8.77 -2.30 -6.34
N PHE A 29 7.98 -2.87 -7.24
CA PHE A 29 8.28 -4.10 -7.96
C PHE A 29 8.23 -3.85 -9.46
N VAL A 30 9.13 -4.50 -10.20
CA VAL A 30 9.10 -4.49 -11.69
C VAL A 30 8.29 -5.64 -12.28
N ASN A 31 7.89 -6.60 -11.44
CA ASN A 31 7.12 -7.78 -11.81
C ASN A 31 5.82 -7.85 -11.00
N GLU A 32 4.70 -8.04 -11.68
CA GLU A 32 3.37 -8.10 -11.08
C GLU A 32 3.23 -9.27 -10.10
N LEU A 33 3.84 -10.43 -10.41
CA LEU A 33 3.78 -11.61 -9.55
C LEU A 33 4.45 -11.36 -8.20
N ASP A 34 5.60 -10.68 -8.20
CA ASP A 34 6.32 -10.37 -6.97
C ASP A 34 5.51 -9.41 -6.09
N ALA A 35 4.90 -8.38 -6.69
CA ALA A 35 4.00 -7.48 -5.97
C ALA A 35 2.80 -8.21 -5.36
N LYS A 36 2.17 -9.13 -6.10
CA LYS A 36 1.05 -9.94 -5.60
C LYS A 36 1.46 -10.88 -4.48
N LEU A 37 2.64 -11.49 -4.57
CA LEU A 37 3.17 -12.33 -3.49
C LEU A 37 3.46 -11.50 -2.23
N ALA A 38 4.01 -10.29 -2.39
CA ALA A 38 4.22 -9.37 -1.28
C ALA A 38 2.89 -8.95 -0.64
N LEU A 39 1.87 -8.61 -1.43
CA LEU A 39 0.53 -8.29 -0.94
C LEU A 39 -0.12 -9.45 -0.15
N LEU A 40 0.11 -10.70 -0.59
CA LEU A 40 -0.37 -11.89 0.12
C LEU A 40 0.36 -12.13 1.45
N ASP A 41 1.62 -11.70 1.56
CA ASP A 41 2.42 -11.81 2.80
C ASP A 41 2.17 -10.64 3.77
N SER A 42 1.62 -9.52 3.28
CA SER A 42 1.25 -8.35 4.10
C SER A 42 0.29 -8.73 5.22
N LYS A 43 0.65 -8.33 6.45
CA LYS A 43 -0.21 -8.51 7.64
C LYS A 43 -1.00 -7.22 7.88
N SER A 44 -2.32 -7.33 7.91
CA SER A 44 -3.22 -6.21 8.22
C SER A 44 -3.71 -6.23 9.66
N GLY A 45 -3.63 -5.09 10.34
CA GLY A 45 -4.45 -4.78 11.51
C GLY A 45 -5.90 -4.44 11.14
N ALA A 46 -6.74 -4.11 12.13
CA ALA A 46 -8.16 -3.82 11.93
C ALA A 46 -8.45 -2.56 11.09
N TYR A 47 -7.43 -1.71 10.89
CA TYR A 47 -7.53 -0.42 10.20
C TYR A 47 -6.52 -0.27 9.06
N ASP A 48 -5.83 -1.35 8.72
CA ASP A 48 -4.82 -1.36 7.66
C ASP A 48 -5.44 -1.89 6.36
N SER A 49 -5.14 -1.21 5.26
CA SER A 49 -5.49 -1.64 3.91
C SER A 49 -4.22 -1.69 3.07
N PHE A 50 -3.98 -2.84 2.43
CA PHE A 50 -2.88 -3.02 1.50
C PHE A 50 -3.43 -3.18 0.08
N TYR A 51 -2.83 -2.49 -0.89
CA TYR A 51 -3.20 -2.59 -2.30
C TYR A 51 -2.02 -2.31 -3.21
N ILE A 52 -2.14 -2.71 -4.48
CA ILE A 52 -1.12 -2.49 -5.50
C ILE A 52 -1.62 -1.44 -6.48
N GLU A 53 -0.81 -0.43 -6.74
CA GLU A 53 -0.99 0.51 -7.85
C GLU A 53 0.01 0.23 -8.97
N GLU A 54 -0.48 0.17 -10.21
CA GLU A 54 0.36 0.14 -11.40
C GLU A 54 0.66 1.57 -11.84
N THR A 55 1.94 1.92 -11.96
CA THR A 55 2.35 3.26 -12.35
C THR A 55 3.57 3.24 -13.26
N GLU A 56 3.78 4.30 -14.02
CA GLU A 56 4.98 4.48 -14.79
C GLU A 56 6.06 5.16 -13.96
N LEU A 57 7.22 4.52 -13.83
CA LEU A 57 8.40 5.15 -13.26
C LEU A 57 8.85 6.29 -14.18
N VAL A 58 8.57 7.52 -13.76
CA VAL A 58 9.07 8.74 -14.40
C VAL A 58 10.47 9.02 -13.85
N GLY A 59 11.48 8.88 -14.70
CA GLY A 59 12.88 9.20 -14.40
C GLY A 59 13.24 10.64 -14.72
#